data_AF-A0A978S0X1-F1
#
_entry.id   AF-A0A978S0X1-F1
#
_cell.length_a   1.000
_cell.length_b   1.000
_cell.length_c   1.000
_cell.angle_alpha   90.00
_cell.angle_beta   90.00
_cell.angle_gamma   90.00
#
_symmetry.space_group_name_H-M   'P 1'
#
loop_
_entity.id
_entity.type
_entity.pdbx_description
1 polymer ?
#
loop_
_entity_poly.entity_id
_entity_poly.type
_entity_poly.pdbx_seq_one_letter_code
_entity_poly.pdbx_strand_id
1 'polypeptide(L)'
;MSDSAWLSSSLHHHFGLIDDPRVPGRCAHRLVDIIMIALLAVLAGATGGEEIATYGQGKQTWLSTFLELPNGIPSHDTFRRVLAQLDPAELEARFQDWMGSLLDQLGGTLIAIDGKTVKGSYDRQNQIKALQMVSAWSTTHGGG
;
A
#
# COMPACT_ATOMS: atom_id res chain seq x y z
N MET A 1 8.03 19.55 -13.35
CA MET A 1 6.82 18.74 -13.05
C MET A 1 6.55 18.86 -11.55
N SER A 2 5.29 18.93 -11.12
CA SER A 2 4.95 18.89 -9.70
C SER A 2 5.22 17.49 -9.14
N ASP A 3 5.69 17.38 -7.89
CA ASP A 3 5.98 16.10 -7.22
C ASP A 3 4.75 15.17 -7.23
N SER A 4 3.56 15.74 -7.11
CA SER A 4 2.28 15.03 -7.22
C SER A 4 2.04 14.38 -8.59
N ALA A 5 2.41 15.06 -9.68
CA ALA A 5 2.23 14.54 -11.03
C ALA A 5 3.21 13.40 -11.34
N TRP A 6 4.43 13.50 -10.83
CA TRP A 6 5.39 12.41 -10.89
C TRP A 6 4.92 11.21 -10.07
N LEU A 7 4.46 11.44 -8.82
CA LEU A 7 3.93 10.38 -7.96
C LEU A 7 2.78 9.64 -8.63
N SER A 8 1.78 10.36 -9.15
CA SER A 8 0.67 9.72 -9.86
C SER A 8 1.16 8.86 -11.02
N SER A 9 2.05 9.40 -11.87
CA SER A 9 2.58 8.68 -13.03
C SER A 9 3.39 7.44 -12.64
N SER A 10 4.23 7.53 -11.61
CA SER A 10 5.04 6.40 -11.14
C SER A 10 4.17 5.31 -10.52
N LEU A 11 3.15 5.68 -9.74
CA LEU A 11 2.18 4.74 -9.19
C LEU A 11 1.46 3.95 -10.29
N HIS A 12 0.97 4.63 -11.32
CA HIS A 12 0.37 3.96 -12.47
C HIS A 12 1.37 3.06 -13.21
N HIS A 13 2.63 3.47 -13.33
CA HIS A 13 3.67 2.68 -13.99
C HIS A 13 3.96 1.36 -13.26
N HIS A 14 4.15 1.42 -11.94
CA HIS A 14 4.55 0.24 -11.15
C HIS A 14 3.37 -0.65 -10.76
N PHE A 15 2.21 -0.08 -10.43
CA PHE A 15 1.06 -0.84 -9.94
C PHE A 15 -0.06 -1.01 -10.97
N GLY A 16 -0.05 -0.27 -12.08
CA GLY A 16 -1.08 -0.36 -13.11
C GLY A 16 -1.01 -1.62 -13.97
N LEU A 17 0.09 -2.37 -13.88
CA LEU A 17 0.28 -3.66 -14.56
C LEU A 17 -0.16 -4.86 -13.73
N ILE A 18 -0.55 -4.65 -12.47
CA ILE A 18 -1.09 -5.72 -11.63
C ILE A 18 -2.44 -6.12 -12.19
N ASP A 19 -2.60 -7.42 -12.49
CA ASP A 19 -3.87 -7.97 -12.94
C ASP A 19 -4.93 -7.73 -11.88
N ASP A 20 -6.06 -7.12 -12.26
CA ASP A 20 -7.15 -6.85 -11.33
C ASP A 20 -7.98 -8.12 -11.12
N PRO A 21 -7.89 -8.81 -9.96
CA PRO A 21 -8.60 -10.06 -9.74
C PRO A 21 -10.10 -9.84 -9.50
N ARG A 22 -10.55 -8.59 -9.42
CA ARG A 22 -11.93 -8.23 -9.12
C ARG A 22 -12.79 -8.35 -10.37
N VAL A 23 -14.08 -8.60 -10.16
CA VAL A 23 -15.05 -8.74 -11.26
C VAL A 23 -15.18 -7.42 -12.04
N PRO A 24 -14.91 -7.40 -13.36
CA PRO A 24 -15.08 -6.21 -14.18
C PRO A 24 -16.50 -5.63 -14.08
N GLY A 25 -16.61 -4.31 -14.00
CA GLY A 25 -17.90 -3.61 -13.83
C GLY A 25 -18.48 -3.66 -12.40
N ARG A 26 -17.83 -4.33 -11.45
CA ARG A 26 -18.19 -4.31 -10.01
C ARG A 26 -17.09 -3.64 -9.15
N CYS A 27 -16.36 -2.70 -9.75
CA CYS A 27 -15.23 -2.01 -9.15
C CYS A 27 -15.54 -0.51 -9.03
N ALA A 28 -15.94 -0.07 -7.84
CA ALA A 28 -16.15 1.35 -7.57
C ALA A 28 -14.84 2.12 -7.35
N HIS A 29 -13.78 1.46 -6.86
CA HIS A 29 -12.49 2.11 -6.58
C HIS A 29 -11.40 1.56 -7.50
N ARG A 30 -10.44 2.40 -7.90
CA ARG A 30 -9.29 1.94 -8.70
C ARG A 30 -8.43 0.99 -7.89
N LEU A 31 -7.87 -0.02 -8.54
CA LEU A 31 -7.04 -0.99 -7.84
C LEU A 31 -5.79 -0.33 -7.24
N VAL A 32 -5.13 0.53 -8.02
CA VAL A 32 -3.95 1.30 -7.60
C VAL A 32 -4.26 2.13 -6.33
N ASP A 33 -5.41 2.82 -6.28
CA ASP A 33 -5.80 3.59 -5.10
C ASP A 33 -5.93 2.70 -3.85
N ILE A 34 -6.58 1.54 -3.97
CA ILE A 34 -6.75 0.59 -2.87
C ILE A 34 -5.38 0.11 -2.38
N ILE A 35 -4.52 -0.31 -3.30
CA ILE A 35 -3.18 -0.82 -2.99
C ILE A 35 -2.36 0.25 -2.28
N MET A 36 -2.37 1.48 -2.79
CA MET A 36 -1.55 2.56 -2.23
C MET A 36 -2.02 3.02 -0.86
N ILE A 37 -3.32 3.13 -0.65
CA ILE A 37 -3.85 3.44 0.69
C ILE A 37 -3.46 2.33 1.68
N ALA A 38 -3.56 1.06 1.28
CA ALA A 38 -3.19 -0.07 2.13
C ALA A 38 -1.70 -0.06 2.48
N LEU A 39 -0.81 0.15 1.50
CA LEU A 39 0.63 0.21 1.72
C LEU A 39 1.01 1.35 2.66
N LEU A 40 0.52 2.57 2.40
CA LEU A 40 0.83 3.74 3.23
C LEU A 40 0.28 3.59 4.65
N ALA A 41 -0.91 3.00 4.81
CA ALA A 41 -1.47 2.71 6.11
C ALA A 41 -0.62 1.69 6.89
N VAL A 42 -0.16 0.60 6.24
CA VAL A 42 0.73 -0.39 6.88
C VAL A 42 2.06 0.21 7.28
N LEU A 43 2.66 1.04 6.43
CA LEU A 43 3.87 1.79 6.77
C LEU A 43 3.64 2.73 7.96
N ALA A 44 2.43 3.24 8.13
CA ALA A 44 2.00 4.02 9.30
C ALA A 44 1.58 3.15 10.50
N GLY A 45 1.70 1.82 10.42
CA GLY A 45 1.45 0.88 11.51
C GLY A 45 0.08 0.17 11.47
N ALA A 46 -0.70 0.31 10.41
CA ALA A 46 -1.97 -0.41 10.26
C ALA A 46 -1.75 -1.92 10.04
N THR A 47 -2.60 -2.74 10.64
CA THR A 47 -2.52 -4.21 10.67
C THR A 47 -3.72 -4.89 10.02
N GLY A 48 -4.77 -4.14 9.70
CA GLY A 48 -6.00 -4.67 9.13
C GLY A 48 -6.83 -3.66 8.36
N GLY A 49 -7.88 -4.14 7.68
CA GLY A 49 -8.72 -3.32 6.80
C GLY A 49 -9.42 -2.15 7.50
N GLU A 50 -9.74 -2.28 8.79
CA GLU A 50 -10.35 -1.21 9.58
C GLU A 50 -9.39 -0.04 9.77
N GLU A 51 -8.19 -0.31 10.26
CA GLU A 51 -7.13 0.69 10.45
C GLU A 51 -6.70 1.33 9.12
N ILE A 52 -6.69 0.55 8.03
CA ILE A 52 -6.44 1.07 6.68
C ILE A 52 -7.53 2.07 6.26
N ALA A 53 -8.80 1.73 6.48
CA ALA A 53 -9.91 2.63 6.16
C ALA A 53 -9.85 3.91 7.01
N THR A 54 -9.56 3.79 8.32
CA THR A 54 -9.37 4.92 9.21
C THR A 54 -8.22 5.83 8.75
N TYR A 55 -7.07 5.26 8.38
CA TYR A 55 -5.95 6.00 7.81
C TYR A 55 -6.36 6.75 6.54
N GLY A 56 -7.01 6.06 5.61
CA GLY A 56 -7.47 6.64 4.35
C GLY A 56 -8.41 7.83 4.57
N GLN A 57 -9.38 7.69 5.48
CA GLN A 57 -10.30 8.78 5.84
C GLN A 57 -9.56 9.97 6.46
N GLY A 58 -8.66 9.72 7.41
CA GLY A 58 -7.88 10.77 8.08
C GLY A 58 -6.88 11.49 7.17
N LYS A 59 -6.51 10.88 6.04
CA LYS A 59 -5.52 11.43 5.08
C LYS A 59 -6.11 11.73 3.70
N GLN A 60 -7.43 11.64 3.53
CA GLN A 60 -8.07 11.73 2.22
C GLN A 60 -7.65 12.96 1.42
N THR A 61 -7.65 14.16 2.02
CA THR A 61 -7.25 15.40 1.34
C THR A 61 -5.84 15.32 0.77
N TRP A 62 -4.89 14.73 1.51
CA TRP A 62 -3.52 14.55 1.04
C TRP A 62 -3.42 13.45 -0.02
N LEU A 63 -4.11 12.33 0.18
CA LEU A 63 -4.17 11.22 -0.78
C LEU A 63 -4.72 11.68 -2.14
N SER A 64 -5.75 12.53 -2.15
CA SER A 64 -6.33 13.13 -3.36
C SER A 64 -5.36 14.01 -4.16
N THR A 65 -4.17 14.33 -3.63
CA THR A 65 -3.18 15.11 -4.39
C THR A 65 -2.44 14.27 -5.44
N PHE A 66 -2.41 12.94 -5.29
CA PHE A 66 -1.71 12.02 -6.21
C PHE A 66 -2.48 10.72 -6.53
N LEU A 67 -3.57 10.43 -5.83
CA LEU A 67 -4.53 9.37 -6.14
C LEU A 67 -5.80 9.95 -6.78
N GLU A 68 -6.47 9.16 -7.63
CA GLU A 68 -7.68 9.63 -8.32
C GLU A 68 -8.91 9.61 -7.41
N LEU A 69 -9.08 8.57 -6.58
CA LEU A 69 -10.17 8.40 -5.62
C LEU A 69 -11.57 8.70 -6.20
N PRO A 70 -11.97 8.08 -7.32
CA PRO A 70 -13.23 8.42 -8.03
C PRO A 70 -14.49 8.25 -7.19
N ASN A 71 -14.44 7.40 -6.16
CA ASN A 71 -15.52 7.17 -5.19
C ASN A 71 -15.03 7.36 -3.74
N GLY A 72 -14.00 8.17 -3.53
CA GLY A 72 -13.40 8.39 -2.21
C GLY A 72 -12.70 7.15 -1.63
N ILE A 73 -12.60 7.12 -0.30
CA ILE A 73 -11.89 6.07 0.43
C ILE A 73 -12.74 4.78 0.49
N PRO A 74 -12.19 3.62 0.09
CA PRO A 74 -12.89 2.35 0.21
C PRO A 74 -13.26 1.99 1.65
N SER A 75 -14.30 1.16 1.82
CA SER A 75 -14.63 0.58 3.12
C SER A 75 -13.59 -0.48 3.57
N HIS A 76 -13.56 -0.78 4.87
CA HIS A 76 -12.70 -1.85 5.41
C HIS A 76 -12.99 -3.22 4.76
N ASP A 77 -14.25 -3.52 4.46
CA ASP A 77 -14.65 -4.73 3.71
C ASP A 77 -14.07 -4.75 2.30
N THR A 78 -14.02 -3.59 1.64
CA THR A 78 -13.43 -3.46 0.31
C THR A 78 -11.93 -3.73 0.38
N PHE A 79 -11.20 -3.14 1.34
CA PHE A 79 -9.79 -3.44 1.55
C PHE A 79 -9.57 -4.93 1.81
N ARG A 80 -10.30 -5.51 2.76
CA ARG A 80 -10.18 -6.93 3.11
C ARG A 80 -10.39 -7.83 1.90
N ARG A 81 -11.48 -7.62 1.16
CA ARG A 81 -11.83 -8.45 0.00
C ARG A 81 -10.81 -8.33 -1.13
N VAL A 82 -10.36 -7.12 -1.44
CA VAL A 82 -9.47 -6.89 -2.57
C VAL A 82 -8.07 -7.39 -2.27
N LEU A 83 -7.50 -7.01 -1.13
CA LEU A 83 -6.14 -7.41 -0.75
C LEU A 83 -6.00 -8.92 -0.53
N ALA A 84 -7.09 -9.61 -0.14
CA ALA A 84 -7.09 -11.07 -0.03
C ALA A 84 -7.04 -11.81 -1.38
N GLN A 85 -7.35 -11.14 -2.48
CA GLN A 85 -7.33 -11.69 -3.83
C GLN A 85 -6.05 -11.37 -4.60
N LEU A 86 -5.24 -10.44 -4.11
CA LEU A 86 -3.98 -10.07 -4.76
C LEU A 86 -2.90 -11.11 -4.48
N ASP A 87 -2.04 -11.33 -5.46
CA ASP A 87 -0.81 -12.10 -5.26
C ASP A 87 0.15 -11.27 -4.39
N PRO A 88 0.47 -11.74 -3.17
CA PRO A 88 1.40 -11.05 -2.29
C PRO A 88 2.79 -10.86 -2.92
N ALA A 89 3.29 -11.85 -3.67
CA ALA A 89 4.64 -11.81 -4.24
C ALA A 89 4.74 -10.79 -5.37
N GLU A 90 3.70 -10.67 -6.20
CA GLU A 90 3.63 -9.62 -7.21
C GLU A 90 3.59 -8.24 -6.55
N LEU A 91 2.75 -8.08 -5.52
CA LEU A 91 2.64 -6.81 -4.80
C LEU A 91 3.98 -6.39 -4.18
N GLU A 92 4.71 -7.32 -3.56
CA GLU A 92 6.04 -7.06 -3.00
C GLU A 92 7.03 -6.63 -4.08
N ALA A 93 7.08 -7.35 -5.21
CA ALA A 93 7.98 -7.02 -6.31
C ALA A 93 7.71 -5.61 -6.88
N ARG A 94 6.44 -5.26 -7.09
CA ARG A 94 6.07 -3.90 -7.57
C ARG A 94 6.38 -2.82 -6.54
N PHE A 95 6.20 -3.11 -5.26
CA PHE A 95 6.52 -2.18 -4.19
C PHE A 95 8.03 -1.91 -4.11
N GLN A 96 8.87 -2.94 -4.18
CA GLN A 96 10.32 -2.78 -4.17
C GLN A 96 10.82 -1.95 -5.36
N ASP A 97 10.30 -2.25 -6.55
CA ASP A 97 10.63 -1.51 -7.78
C ASP A 97 10.21 -0.04 -7.70
N TRP A 98 8.99 0.23 -7.22
CA TRP A 98 8.51 1.60 -7.00
C TRP A 98 9.34 2.36 -5.96
N MET A 99 9.69 1.71 -4.84
CA MET A 99 10.53 2.31 -3.79
C MET A 99 11.92 2.66 -4.31
N GLY A 100 12.50 1.85 -5.20
CA GLY A 100 13.76 2.17 -5.88
C GLY A 100 13.65 3.46 -6.67
N SER A 101 12.65 3.55 -7.57
CA SER A 101 12.40 4.76 -8.37
C SER A 101 12.11 6.00 -7.52
N LEU A 102 11.39 5.84 -6.40
CA LEU A 102 11.07 6.93 -5.48
C LEU A 102 12.32 7.48 -4.80
N LEU A 103 13.25 6.62 -4.39
CA LEU A 103 14.48 7.04 -3.74
C LEU A 103 15.43 7.74 -4.70
N ASP A 104 15.55 7.23 -5.93
CA ASP A 104 16.30 7.88 -7.01
C ASP A 104 15.73 9.28 -7.30
N GLN A 105 14.40 9.41 -7.37
CA GLN A 105 13.73 10.70 -7.59
C GLN A 105 13.97 11.70 -6.45
N LEU A 106 14.01 11.23 -5.20
CA LEU A 106 14.23 12.07 -4.02
C LEU A 106 15.71 12.34 -3.72
N GLY A 107 16.63 11.79 -4.53
CA GLY A 107 18.08 11.85 -4.28
C GLY A 107 18.48 11.17 -2.96
N GLY A 108 17.62 10.31 -2.43
CA GLY A 108 17.84 9.57 -1.19
C GLY A 108 18.49 8.24 -1.48
N THR A 109 19.48 7.85 -0.70
CA THR A 109 19.93 6.45 -0.66
C THR A 109 18.96 5.67 0.22
N LEU A 110 18.58 4.44 -0.16
CA LEU A 110 17.90 3.51 0.74
C LEU A 110 18.85 3.19 1.90
N ILE A 111 18.87 4.02 2.94
CA ILE A 111 19.40 3.61 4.23
C ILE A 111 18.32 2.71 4.81
N ALA A 112 18.61 1.41 4.89
CA ALA A 112 17.77 0.47 5.61
C ALA A 112 17.37 1.10 6.95
N ILE A 113 16.09 1.43 7.09
CA ILE A 113 15.57 2.01 8.32
C ILE A 113 15.57 0.86 9.32
N ASP A 114 16.62 0.83 10.14
CA ASP A 114 16.76 -0.01 11.32
C ASP A 114 15.42 -0.02 12.08
N GLY A 115 14.83 -1.22 12.16
CA GLY A 115 13.49 -1.47 12.66
C GLY A 115 13.37 -1.20 14.15
N LYS A 116 13.23 0.07 14.53
CA LYS A 116 12.77 0.44 15.87
C LYS A 116 11.25 0.30 15.93
N THR A 117 10.84 -0.93 16.14
CA THR A 117 9.76 -1.35 17.05
C THR A 117 8.47 -0.53 16.99
N VAL A 118 7.53 -0.91 16.12
CA VAL A 118 6.10 -0.66 16.40
C VAL A 118 5.61 -1.79 17.29
N LYS A 119 5.69 -1.56 18.60
CA LYS A 119 5.14 -2.44 19.64
C LYS A 119 3.63 -2.18 19.71
N GLY A 120 2.81 -3.09 19.19
CA GLY A 120 1.36 -2.99 19.23
C GLY A 120 0.70 -4.38 19.13
N SER A 121 -0.21 -4.66 20.05
CA SER A 121 -0.76 -5.97 20.42
C SER A 121 -1.13 -6.92 19.26
N TYR A 122 -0.66 -8.15 19.39
CA TYR A 122 -0.98 -9.33 18.59
C TYR A 122 -2.48 -9.64 18.67
N ASP A 123 -3.20 -9.58 17.55
CA ASP A 123 -4.51 -10.25 17.43
C ASP A 123 -4.58 -11.05 16.11
N ARG A 124 -4.99 -12.30 16.24
CA ARG A 124 -4.73 -13.39 15.27
C ARG A 124 -5.90 -13.64 14.31
N GLN A 125 -6.93 -12.80 14.31
CA GLN A 125 -8.21 -13.12 13.64
C GLN A 125 -8.52 -12.35 12.34
N ASN A 126 -7.78 -11.30 11.96
CA ASN A 126 -8.14 -10.45 10.80
C ASN A 126 -7.02 -10.19 9.78
N GLN A 127 -6.00 -11.03 9.74
CA GLN A 127 -4.77 -10.76 9.00
C GLN A 127 -4.92 -11.04 7.49
N ILE A 128 -4.55 -10.07 6.66
CA ILE A 128 -4.47 -10.24 5.20
C ILE A 128 -3.03 -10.63 4.85
N LYS A 129 -2.84 -11.74 4.13
CA LYS A 129 -1.51 -12.32 3.82
C LYS A 129 -0.55 -11.34 3.15
N ALA A 130 -1.04 -10.46 2.27
CA ALA A 130 -0.25 -9.41 1.65
C ALA A 130 0.28 -8.38 2.68
N LEU A 131 -0.53 -8.03 3.67
CA LEU A 131 -0.12 -7.14 4.77
C LEU A 131 0.89 -7.84 5.69
N GLN A 132 0.72 -9.15 5.92
CA GLN A 132 1.69 -9.95 6.65
C GLN A 132 3.06 -9.95 5.96
N MET A 133 3.11 -10.06 4.63
CA MET A 133 4.35 -9.99 3.85
C MET A 133 4.99 -8.61 3.90
N VAL A 134 4.25 -7.53 3.69
CA VAL A 134 4.79 -6.15 3.81
C VAL A 134 5.29 -5.86 5.23
N SER A 135 4.59 -6.37 6.25
CA SER A 135 5.05 -6.30 7.65
C SER A 135 6.24 -7.23 7.95
N ALA A 136 6.36 -8.36 7.26
CA ALA A 136 7.46 -9.31 7.41
C ALA A 136 8.70 -8.87 6.62
N TRP A 137 8.57 -8.10 5.54
CA TRP A 137 9.68 -7.46 4.85
C TRP A 137 10.41 -6.48 5.79
N SER A 138 9.68 -5.81 6.69
CA SER A 138 10.24 -5.07 7.83
C SER A 138 10.97 -5.95 8.87
N THR A 139 10.71 -7.26 8.88
CA THR A 139 11.23 -8.21 9.90
C THR A 139 12.32 -9.18 9.39
N THR A 140 12.41 -9.48 8.09
CA THR A 140 13.15 -10.69 7.61
C THR A 140 14.53 -10.43 7.00
N HIS A 141 15.02 -9.19 6.98
CA HIS A 141 16.40 -8.88 6.53
C HIS A 141 17.31 -8.33 7.64
N GLY A 142 17.03 -8.71 8.89
CA GLY A 142 17.91 -8.50 10.04
C GLY A 142 18.37 -9.83 10.63
N GLY A 143 19.43 -10.43 10.09
CA GLY A 143 20.05 -11.60 10.71
C GLY A 143 20.92 -12.41 9.74
N GLY A 144 22.16 -11.96 9.55
CA GLY A 144 23.20 -12.67 8.80
C GLY A 144 24.22 -11.74 8.19
#